data_AF-A0A5B8Z8W5-F1
#
_entry.id   AF-A0A5B8Z8W5-F1
#
_cell.length_a   1.000
_cell.length_b   1.000
_cell.length_c   1.000
_cell.angle_alpha   90.00
_cell.angle_beta   90.00
_cell.angle_gamma   90.00
#
_symmetry.space_group_name_H-M   'P 1'
#
loop_
_entity.id
_entity.type
_entity.pdbx_description
1 polymer ?
#
loop_
_entity_poly.entity_id
_entity_poly.type
_entity_poly.pdbx_seq_one_letter_code
_entity_poly.pdbx_strand_id
1 'polypeptide(L)'
;MELEVKQKKKWHSRRESASTVTGFLSFLIALIALAGLNVSLLLKSDEFPDFFLIKLPIIGLILGLVGLFTQKRSRLYAAWGIFLCLFLFIFTFLMFGLSWIINPKP
;
A
#
# COMPACT_ATOMS: atom_id res chain seq x y z
N MET A 1 3.14 -14.27 41.77
CA MET A 1 1.85 -13.75 41.26
C MET A 1 1.97 -12.38 40.58
N GLU A 2 2.89 -11.47 40.96
CA GLU A 2 3.03 -10.17 40.28
C GLU A 2 3.61 -10.23 38.85
N LEU A 3 4.36 -11.29 38.53
CA LEU A 3 4.96 -11.49 37.20
C LEU A 3 3.93 -11.87 36.12
N GLU A 4 2.88 -12.60 36.49
CA GLU A 4 1.82 -13.04 35.56
C GLU A 4 0.86 -11.88 35.21
N VAL A 5 0.64 -10.96 36.16
CA VAL A 5 -0.21 -9.78 35.98
C VAL A 5 0.41 -8.79 34.97
N LYS A 6 1.75 -8.66 34.94
CA LYS A 6 2.45 -7.82 33.94
C LYS A 6 2.40 -8.42 32.54
N GLN A 7 2.44 -9.74 32.40
CA GLN A 7 2.36 -10.40 31.09
C GLN A 7 0.98 -10.22 30.46
N LYS A 8 -0.12 -10.36 31.22
CA LYS A 8 -1.48 -10.14 30.70
C LYS A 8 -1.71 -8.69 30.23
N LYS A 9 -1.17 -7.69 30.95
CA LYS A 9 -1.23 -6.27 30.51
C LYS A 9 -0.45 -6.01 29.21
N LYS A 10 0.70 -6.65 29.01
CA LYS A 10 1.53 -6.49 27.80
C LYS A 10 0.89 -7.12 26.56
N TRP A 11 0.16 -8.22 26.74
CA TRP A 11 -0.60 -8.89 25.69
C TRP A 11 -1.86 -8.13 25.29
N HIS A 12 -2.60 -7.55 26.24
CA HIS A 12 -3.78 -6.73 25.92
C HIS A 12 -3.42 -5.39 25.27
N SER A 13 -2.31 -4.76 25.66
CA SER A 13 -1.86 -3.48 25.07
C SER A 13 -1.43 -3.59 23.60
N ARG A 14 -1.06 -4.79 23.11
CA ARG A 14 -0.78 -5.02 21.69
C ARG A 14 -2.05 -5.10 20.82
N ARG A 15 -3.23 -5.28 21.42
CA ARG A 15 -4.46 -5.63 20.69
C ARG A 15 -5.37 -4.43 20.41
N GLU A 16 -5.09 -3.26 20.97
CA GLU A 16 -5.93 -2.06 20.84
C GLU A 16 -5.21 -0.86 20.22
N SER A 17 -4.24 -1.09 19.34
CA SER A 17 -3.85 -0.02 18.42
C SER A 17 -4.90 0.08 17.33
N ALA A 18 -6.03 0.73 17.62
CA ALA A 18 -6.93 1.21 16.58
C ALA A 18 -6.06 1.98 15.57
N SER A 19 -5.90 1.42 14.38
CA SER A 19 -5.08 1.99 13.34
C SER A 19 -5.68 3.31 12.92
N THR A 20 -4.83 4.26 12.53
CA THR A 20 -5.32 5.51 11.96
C THR A 20 -6.14 5.16 10.72
N VAL A 21 -7.41 5.61 10.68
CA VAL A 21 -8.35 5.34 9.58
C VAL A 21 -7.72 5.70 8.24
N THR A 22 -6.94 6.79 8.18
CA THR A 22 -6.19 7.20 6.99
C THR A 22 -5.13 6.18 6.55
N GLY A 23 -4.40 5.58 7.48
CA GLY A 23 -3.43 4.52 7.18
C GLY A 23 -4.10 3.23 6.72
N PHE A 24 -5.26 2.89 7.29
CA PHE A 24 -6.06 1.76 6.81
C PHE A 24 -6.61 2.00 5.40
N LEU A 25 -7.15 3.19 5.12
CA LEU A 25 -7.62 3.56 3.77
C LEU A 25 -6.47 3.55 2.75
N SER A 26 -5.29 4.08 3.11
CA SER A 26 -4.09 4.00 2.27
C SER A 26 -3.77 2.56 1.88
N PHE A 27 -3.75 1.66 2.86
CA PHE A 27 -3.50 0.24 2.64
C PHE A 27 -4.57 -0.41 1.75
N LEU A 28 -5.84 -0.13 2.01
CA LEU A 28 -6.95 -0.68 1.22
C LEU A 28 -6.91 -0.21 -0.24
N ILE A 29 -6.66 1.08 -0.48
CA ILE A 29 -6.51 1.65 -1.83
C ILE A 29 -5.34 0.99 -2.55
N ALA A 30 -4.20 0.81 -1.87
CA ALA A 30 -3.03 0.15 -2.46
C ALA A 30 -3.31 -1.32 -2.81
N LEU A 31 -4.08 -2.04 -1.99
CA LEU A 31 -4.51 -3.41 -2.31
C LEU A 31 -5.45 -3.46 -3.51
N ILE A 32 -6.41 -2.54 -3.61
CA ILE A 32 -7.32 -2.45 -4.76
C ILE A 32 -6.54 -2.14 -6.04
N ALA A 33 -5.60 -1.19 -5.98
CA ALA A 33 -4.72 -0.87 -7.10
C ALA A 33 -3.89 -2.08 -7.54
N LEU A 34 -3.33 -2.81 -6.58
CA LEU A 34 -2.57 -4.03 -6.85
C LEU A 34 -3.42 -5.13 -7.47
N ALA A 35 -4.63 -5.37 -6.95
CA ALA A 35 -5.56 -6.33 -7.51
C ALA A 35 -5.95 -5.93 -8.95
N GLY A 36 -6.29 -4.66 -9.17
CA GLY A 36 -6.63 -4.12 -10.49
C GLY A 36 -5.49 -4.29 -11.49
N LEU A 37 -4.26 -3.98 -11.10
CA LEU A 37 -3.06 -4.19 -11.91
C LEU A 37 -2.90 -5.66 -12.30
N ASN A 38 -3.03 -6.59 -11.35
CA ASN A 38 -2.89 -8.02 -11.63
C ASN A 38 -4.00 -8.53 -12.55
N VAL A 39 -5.25 -8.10 -12.35
CA VAL A 39 -6.37 -8.44 -13.23
C VAL A 39 -6.14 -7.93 -14.65
N SER A 40 -5.68 -6.68 -14.79
CA SER A 40 -5.36 -6.08 -16.10
C SER A 40 -4.27 -6.85 -16.83
N LEU A 41 -3.24 -7.33 -16.12
CA LEU A 41 -2.19 -8.18 -16.68
C LEU A 41 -2.73 -9.55 -17.11
N LEU A 42 -3.62 -10.15 -16.32
CA LEU A 42 -4.21 -11.45 -16.62
C LEU A 42 -5.15 -11.40 -17.83
N LEU A 43 -5.97 -10.35 -17.92
CA LEU A 43 -6.94 -10.19 -19.01
C LEU A 43 -6.31 -9.64 -20.29
N LYS A 44 -5.03 -9.23 -20.23
CA LYS A 44 -4.27 -8.70 -21.37
C LYS A 44 -5.03 -7.59 -22.09
N SER A 45 -5.70 -6.74 -21.31
CA SER A 45 -6.50 -5.64 -21.81
C SER A 45 -5.59 -4.63 -22.51
N ASP A 46 -5.93 -4.27 -23.74
CA ASP A 46 -5.16 -3.30 -24.55
C ASP A 46 -5.17 -1.90 -23.94
N GLU A 47 -6.21 -1.56 -23.18
CA GLU A 47 -6.31 -0.32 -22.40
C GLU A 47 -6.01 -0.62 -20.93
N PHE A 48 -4.77 -0.37 -20.51
CA PHE A 48 -4.42 -0.36 -19.09
C PHE A 48 -5.04 0.87 -18.42
N PRO A 49 -5.86 0.72 -17.37
CA PRO A 49 -6.51 1.88 -16.77
C PRO A 49 -5.51 2.67 -15.93
N ASP A 50 -5.07 3.82 -16.47
CA ASP A 50 -4.20 4.83 -15.81
C ASP A 50 -4.63 5.16 -14.38
N PHE A 51 -5.94 5.06 -14.12
CA PHE A 51 -6.51 5.26 -12.80
C PHE A 51 -5.93 4.29 -11.74
N PHE A 52 -5.80 3.01 -12.05
CA PHE A 52 -5.28 2.01 -11.11
C PHE A 52 -3.75 2.01 -11.00
N LEU A 53 -3.06 2.36 -12.09
CA LEU A 53 -1.59 2.39 -12.12
C LEU A 53 -0.99 3.65 -11.50
N ILE A 54 -1.64 4.80 -11.69
CA ILE A 54 -1.05 6.09 -11.33
C ILE A 54 -1.91 6.78 -10.29
N LYS A 55 -3.20 7.00 -10.56
CA LYS A 55 -4.04 7.83 -9.67
C LYS A 55 -4.26 7.19 -8.30
N LEU A 56 -4.67 5.92 -8.25
CA LEU A 56 -4.89 5.21 -6.98
C LEU A 56 -3.61 5.13 -6.13
N PRO A 57 -2.45 4.70 -6.67
CA PRO A 57 -1.22 4.62 -5.89
C PRO A 57 -0.75 5.99 -5.37
N ILE A 58 -0.93 7.08 -6.13
CA ILE A 58 -0.64 8.44 -5.65
C ILE A 58 -1.55 8.79 -4.46
N ILE A 59 -2.86 8.58 -4.59
CA ILE A 59 -3.82 8.87 -3.51
C ILE A 59 -3.49 8.03 -2.28
N GLY A 60 -3.24 6.72 -2.47
CA GLY A 60 -2.83 5.80 -1.42
C GLY A 60 -1.54 6.23 -0.73
N LEU A 61 -0.54 6.69 -1.48
CA LEU A 61 0.73 7.16 -0.95
C LEU A 61 0.56 8.44 -0.12
N ILE A 62 -0.23 9.40 -0.60
CA ILE A 62 -0.54 10.63 0.16
C ILE A 62 -1.25 10.28 1.46
N LEU A 63 -2.30 9.45 1.42
CA LEU A 63 -2.99 9.01 2.65
C LEU A 63 -2.05 8.26 3.60
N GLY A 64 -1.13 7.46 3.06
CA GLY A 64 -0.16 6.70 3.82
C GLY A 64 0.82 7.62 4.53
N LEU A 65 1.37 8.61 3.83
CA LEU A 65 2.22 9.65 4.41
C LEU A 65 1.49 10.42 5.49
N VAL A 66 0.28 10.93 5.20
CA VAL A 66 -0.55 11.64 6.18
C VAL A 66 -0.83 10.75 7.39
N GLY A 67 -1.12 9.47 7.20
CA GLY A 67 -1.34 8.49 8.28
C GLY A 67 -0.08 8.15 9.09
N LEU A 68 1.11 8.33 8.51
CA LEU A 68 2.38 8.15 9.19
C LEU A 68 2.71 9.33 10.13
N PHE A 69 2.38 10.55 9.69
CA PHE A 69 2.59 11.78 10.45
C PHE A 69 1.43 12.09 11.43
N THR A 70 0.22 11.59 11.16
CA THR A 70 -0.96 11.80 12.00
C THR A 70 -1.01 10.81 13.17
N GLN A 71 -0.53 11.28 14.33
CA GLN A 71 -0.68 10.74 15.70
C GLN A 71 0.09 9.46 16.12
N LYS A 72 0.30 9.33 17.44
CA LYS A 72 1.12 8.33 18.17
C LYS A 72 0.55 6.89 18.18
N ARG A 73 -0.27 6.49 17.20
CA ARG A 73 -0.88 5.16 17.11
C ARG A 73 -0.11 4.24 16.17
N SER A 74 -0.56 3.00 16.01
CA SER A 74 0.12 2.00 15.18
C SER A 74 0.18 2.40 13.72
N ARG A 75 1.42 2.57 13.25
CA ARG A 75 1.78 3.01 11.90
C ARG A 75 1.84 1.85 10.90
N LEU A 76 1.49 0.64 11.30
CA LEU A 76 1.66 -0.56 10.48
C LEU A 76 0.91 -0.45 9.15
N TYR A 77 -0.38 -0.10 9.17
CA TYR A 77 -1.16 0.03 7.93
C TYR A 77 -0.67 1.15 7.04
N ALA A 78 -0.28 2.30 7.61
CA ALA A 78 0.31 3.40 6.84
C ALA A 78 1.62 2.95 6.17
N ALA A 79 2.50 2.26 6.90
CA ALA A 79 3.76 1.73 6.36
C ALA A 79 3.51 0.70 5.26
N TRP A 80 2.57 -0.24 5.46
CA TRP A 80 2.19 -1.22 4.45
C TRP A 80 1.57 -0.56 3.21
N GLY A 81 0.69 0.42 3.39
CA GLY A 81 0.10 1.17 2.28
C GLY A 81 1.15 1.90 1.45
N ILE A 82 2.10 2.58 2.11
CA ILE A 82 3.23 3.24 1.43
C ILE A 82 4.07 2.21 0.68
N PHE A 83 4.42 1.08 1.32
CA PHE A 83 5.25 0.05 0.70
C PHE A 83 4.59 -0.55 -0.55
N LEU A 84 3.28 -0.84 -0.48
CA LEU A 84 2.52 -1.31 -1.63
C LEU A 84 2.43 -0.26 -2.75
N CYS A 85 2.23 1.01 -2.41
CA CYS A 85 2.23 2.09 -3.43
C CYS A 85 3.60 2.22 -4.10
N LEU A 86 4.69 2.18 -3.33
CA LEU A 86 6.07 2.18 -3.85
C LEU A 86 6.34 0.99 -4.76
N PHE A 87 5.91 -0.20 -4.35
CA PHE A 87 6.01 -1.41 -5.17
C PHE A 87 5.31 -1.22 -6.52
N LEU A 88 4.09 -0.65 -6.54
CA LEU A 88 3.35 -0.38 -7.77
C LEU A 88 4.11 0.59 -8.69
N PHE A 89 4.67 1.68 -8.16
CA PHE A 89 5.48 2.61 -8.96
C PHE A 89 6.72 1.95 -9.55
N ILE A 90 7.45 1.20 -8.74
CA ILE A 90 8.63 0.46 -9.20
C ILE A 90 8.23 -0.53 -10.29
N PHE A 91 7.16 -1.29 -10.08
CA PHE A 91 6.64 -2.24 -11.06
C PHE A 91 6.27 -1.55 -12.38
N THR A 92 5.52 -0.45 -12.33
CA THR A 92 5.15 0.33 -13.53
C THR A 92 6.38 0.88 -14.26
N PHE A 93 7.37 1.39 -13.51
CA PHE A 93 8.63 1.87 -14.08
C PHE A 93 9.40 0.75 -14.78
N LEU A 94 9.48 -0.44 -14.16
CA LEU A 94 10.08 -1.61 -14.80
C LEU A 94 9.30 -2.00 -16.07
N MET A 95 7.98 -2.10 -16.00
CA MET A 95 7.12 -2.44 -17.15
C MET A 95 7.37 -1.52 -18.35
N PHE A 96 7.46 -0.21 -18.09
CA PHE A 96 7.75 0.79 -19.11
C PHE A 96 9.18 0.65 -19.65
N GLY A 97 10.17 0.50 -18.78
CA GLY A 97 11.58 0.32 -19.17
C GLY A 97 11.81 -0.94 -19.99
N LEU A 98 11.20 -2.07 -19.60
CA LEU A 98 11.24 -3.31 -20.37
C LEU A 98 10.51 -3.18 -21.72
N SER A 99 9.38 -2.48 -21.77
CA SER A 99 8.68 -2.22 -23.04
C SER A 99 9.54 -1.42 -24.01
N TRP A 100 10.24 -0.39 -23.52
CA TRP A 100 11.16 0.42 -24.33
C TRP A 100 12.36 -0.39 -24.83
N ILE A 101 12.90 -1.29 -24.00
CA ILE A 101 14.01 -2.17 -24.37
C ILE A 101 13.59 -3.19 -25.45
N ILE A 102 12.40 -3.77 -25.33
CA ILE A 102 11.94 -4.85 -26.22
C ILE A 102 11.40 -4.31 -27.55
N ASN A 103 10.72 -3.16 -27.53
CA ASN A 103 10.20 -2.50 -28.72
C ASN A 103 10.64 -1.03 -28.75
N PRO A 104 11.93 -0.76 -29.02
CA PRO A 104 12.43 0.59 -29.21
C PRO A 104 11.90 1.11 -30.55
N LYS A 105 10.64 1.55 -30.57
CA LYS A 105 10.15 2.39 -31.65
C LYS A 105 10.59 3.83 -31.35
N PRO A 106 11.21 4.53 -32.31
CA PRO A 106 11.62 5.92 -32.12
C PRO A 106 10.43 6.83 -31.83
#